data_AF-A0A9E4JE81-F1
#
_entry.id   AF-A0A9E4JE81-F1
#
_cell.length_a   1.000
_cell.length_b   1.000
_cell.length_c   1.000
_cell.angle_alpha   90.00
_cell.angle_beta   90.00
_cell.angle_gamma   90.00
#
_symmetry.space_group_name_H-M   'P 1'
#
loop_
_entity.id
_entity.type
_entity.pdbx_description
1 polymer ?
#
loop_
_entity_poly.entity_id
_entity_poly.type
_entity_poly.pdbx_seq_one_letter_code
_entity_poly.pdbx_strand_id
1 'polypeptide(L)'
;MLSAEKIRPFIVDLISRNAVSIPPYPANAMRLRAMVQGGTFGINDLARLVKEDQVLAAAILRAANSALFRRSEAITTLDRAVSHLGAEEVCRVALAASLGKIAAGHGPLAELRRVAWRQALASAICAGHLAHRRRMNTETAFVCALLHDFGKVIGIAALEEVVRTQNLQGQLPAEDWSQLIEDIHIDLGLLMGSRWKLSEVILTCIGHHHAPEKAQDNRDFIDVTVACDGIVKLMEDCPYLLPHDLEAIPGVSSREAFGLMEALPLIPAYLTRLSDMIPDTGPAVPSQVGKPDSLLGPERRHAEWNIAWVRSNGDTPCQLHFLTPDGLSLSCPEPLPDGGVARLRVGDGAGAVEVSGRVLLTAREQDKHRSEVRLFVIPGVGKASWEAVYQRAAD
;
A
#
# COMPACT_ATOMS: atom_id res chain seq x y z
N MET A 1 -30.93 -5.37 -2.35
CA MET A 1 -29.68 -4.93 -1.71
C MET A 1 -28.67 -6.07 -1.76
N LEU A 2 -27.44 -5.75 -2.16
CA LEU A 2 -26.30 -6.64 -2.06
C LEU A 2 -26.01 -6.90 -0.58
N SER A 3 -25.63 -8.11 -0.20
CA SER A 3 -25.24 -8.46 1.16
C SER A 3 -24.17 -9.54 1.14
N ALA A 4 -23.30 -9.57 2.15
CA ALA A 4 -22.26 -10.58 2.27
C ALA A 4 -22.82 -12.01 2.25
N GLU A 5 -23.98 -12.23 2.88
CA GLU A 5 -24.68 -13.53 2.89
C GLU A 5 -25.05 -14.04 1.49
N LYS A 6 -25.37 -13.14 0.55
CA LYS A 6 -25.69 -13.54 -0.83
C LYS A 6 -24.46 -13.90 -1.65
N ILE A 7 -23.29 -13.34 -1.31
CA ILE A 7 -22.05 -13.55 -2.05
C ILE A 7 -21.37 -14.83 -1.58
N ARG A 8 -21.40 -15.12 -0.27
CA ARG A 8 -20.68 -16.22 0.39
C ARG A 8 -20.84 -17.58 -0.29
N PRO A 9 -22.04 -18.06 -0.68
CA PRO A 9 -22.19 -19.38 -1.31
C PRO A 9 -21.44 -19.50 -2.65
N PHE A 10 -21.41 -18.44 -3.44
CA PHE A 10 -20.74 -18.44 -4.74
C PHE A 10 -19.21 -18.48 -4.60
N ILE A 11 -18.66 -17.83 -3.58
CA ILE A 11 -17.23 -17.89 -3.29
C ILE A 11 -16.83 -19.31 -2.85
N VAL A 12 -17.61 -19.90 -1.95
CA VAL A 12 -17.36 -21.27 -1.46
C VAL A 12 -17.38 -22.26 -2.63
N ASP A 13 -18.35 -22.14 -3.54
CA ASP A 13 -18.42 -22.96 -4.75
C ASP A 13 -17.20 -22.74 -5.67
N LEU A 14 -16.80 -21.49 -5.89
CA LEU A 14 -15.64 -21.14 -6.72
C LEU A 14 -14.33 -21.74 -6.19
N ILE A 15 -14.11 -21.65 -4.87
CA ILE A 15 -12.93 -22.22 -4.19
C ILE A 15 -12.98 -23.75 -4.24
N SER A 16 -14.14 -24.35 -3.91
CA SER A 16 -14.32 -25.81 -3.87
C SER A 16 -14.10 -26.46 -5.24
N ARG A 17 -14.50 -25.79 -6.32
CA ARG A 17 -14.27 -26.24 -7.70
C ARG A 17 -12.89 -25.89 -8.24
N ASN A 18 -12.07 -25.19 -7.45
CA ASN A 18 -10.76 -24.70 -7.86
C ASN A 18 -10.81 -23.84 -9.14
N ALA A 19 -11.93 -23.14 -9.34
CA ALA A 19 -12.30 -22.41 -10.56
C ALA A 19 -11.89 -20.92 -10.52
N VAL A 20 -11.11 -20.53 -9.52
CA VAL A 20 -10.56 -19.18 -9.39
C VAL A 20 -9.60 -18.89 -10.54
N SER A 21 -9.80 -17.75 -11.20
CA SER A 21 -8.91 -17.27 -12.27
C SER A 21 -7.51 -17.06 -11.73
N ILE A 22 -6.54 -17.72 -12.36
CA ILE A 22 -5.13 -17.70 -11.96
C ILE A 22 -4.49 -16.51 -12.69
N PRO A 23 -4.02 -15.46 -11.99
CA PRO A 23 -3.22 -14.47 -12.67
C PRO A 23 -1.90 -15.08 -13.17
N PRO A 24 -1.34 -14.52 -14.25
CA PRO A 24 -0.14 -15.05 -14.86
C PRO A 24 1.01 -15.10 -13.84
N TYR A 25 1.75 -16.22 -13.83
CA TYR A 25 2.98 -16.35 -13.05
C TYR A 25 3.97 -15.25 -13.46
N PRO A 26 4.57 -14.52 -12.51
CA PRO A 26 5.50 -13.42 -12.82
C PRO A 26 6.86 -13.96 -13.28
N ALA A 27 6.89 -14.57 -14.47
CA ALA A 27 7.99 -15.40 -14.97
C ALA A 27 9.32 -14.64 -15.00
N ASN A 28 9.32 -13.39 -15.46
CA ASN A 28 10.54 -12.58 -15.56
C ASN A 28 11.09 -12.21 -14.17
N ALA A 29 10.23 -11.78 -13.24
CA ALA A 29 10.66 -11.53 -11.86
C ALA A 29 11.20 -12.78 -11.16
N MET A 30 10.57 -13.94 -11.40
CA MET A 30 11.02 -15.21 -10.82
C MET A 30 12.30 -15.74 -11.47
N ARG A 31 12.51 -15.51 -12.77
CA ARG A 31 13.77 -15.82 -13.45
C ARG A 31 14.92 -14.93 -12.94
N LEU A 32 14.68 -13.63 -12.73
CA LEU A 32 15.65 -12.72 -12.11
C LEU A 32 16.08 -13.26 -10.75
N ARG A 33 15.10 -13.60 -9.89
CA ARG A 33 15.36 -14.18 -8.57
C ARG A 33 16.16 -15.47 -8.65
N ALA A 34 15.76 -16.43 -9.49
CA ALA A 34 16.48 -17.69 -9.64
C ALA A 34 17.93 -17.48 -10.12
N MET A 35 18.15 -16.51 -11.02
CA MET A 35 19.48 -16.12 -11.49
C MET A 35 20.34 -15.54 -10.35
N VAL A 36 19.77 -14.63 -9.55
CA VAL A 36 20.47 -14.03 -8.41
C VAL A 36 20.81 -15.07 -7.34
N GLN A 37 19.88 -15.96 -7.02
CA GLN A 37 20.09 -17.05 -6.06
C GLN A 37 21.11 -18.08 -6.53
N GLY A 38 21.24 -18.30 -7.83
CA GLY A 38 22.25 -19.19 -8.41
C GLY A 38 23.69 -18.69 -8.30
N GLY A 39 23.90 -17.41 -7.98
CA GLY A 39 25.22 -16.82 -7.71
C GLY A 39 26.14 -16.65 -8.92
N THR A 40 25.77 -17.17 -10.10
CA THR A 40 26.55 -17.06 -11.34
C THR A 40 25.84 -16.14 -12.34
N PHE A 41 25.98 -14.83 -12.18
CA PHE A 41 25.39 -13.85 -13.09
C PHE A 41 26.21 -12.56 -13.18
N GLY A 42 26.18 -11.92 -14.35
CA GLY A 42 26.66 -10.56 -14.53
C GLY A 42 25.52 -9.54 -14.46
N ILE A 43 25.83 -8.28 -14.16
CA ILE A 43 24.82 -7.21 -14.11
C ILE A 43 24.12 -7.00 -15.47
N ASN A 44 24.83 -7.27 -16.56
CA ASN A 44 24.31 -7.23 -17.92
C ASN A 44 23.27 -8.32 -18.19
N ASP A 45 23.33 -9.45 -17.48
CA ASP A 45 22.36 -10.53 -17.62
C ASP A 45 21.02 -10.14 -16.98
N LEU A 46 21.07 -9.48 -15.81
CA LEU A 46 19.90 -8.89 -15.17
C LEU A 46 19.30 -7.79 -16.05
N ALA A 47 20.13 -6.88 -16.57
CA ALA A 47 19.67 -5.79 -17.43
C ALA A 47 19.03 -6.31 -18.74
N ARG A 48 19.54 -7.41 -19.31
CA ARG A 48 18.95 -8.05 -20.49
C ARG A 48 17.55 -8.59 -20.20
N LEU A 49 17.37 -9.29 -19.09
CA LEU A 49 16.08 -9.84 -18.71
C LEU A 49 15.07 -8.72 -18.38
N VAL A 50 15.51 -7.65 -17.72
CA VAL A 50 14.67 -6.46 -17.49
C VAL A 50 14.24 -5.80 -18.81
N LYS A 51 15.10 -5.78 -19.83
CA LYS A 51 14.80 -5.22 -21.17
C LYS A 51 13.73 -6.02 -21.94
N GLU A 52 13.51 -7.29 -21.60
CA GLU A 52 12.49 -8.13 -22.25
C GLU A 52 11.06 -7.75 -21.86
N ASP A 53 10.88 -7.00 -20.78
CA ASP A 53 9.57 -6.58 -20.27
C ASP A 53 9.52 -5.07 -20.05
N GLN A 54 8.74 -4.39 -20.89
CA GLN A 54 8.60 -2.93 -20.85
C GLN A 54 8.06 -2.42 -19.50
N VAL A 55 7.21 -3.20 -18.82
CA VAL A 55 6.66 -2.83 -17.51
C VAL A 55 7.76 -2.93 -16.46
N LEU A 56 8.56 -4.00 -16.48
CA LEU A 56 9.71 -4.16 -15.59
C LEU A 56 10.77 -3.09 -15.84
N ALA A 57 11.12 -2.81 -17.11
CA ALA A 57 12.06 -1.77 -17.47
C ALA A 57 11.65 -0.40 -16.89
N ALA A 58 10.38 -0.02 -17.05
CA ALA A 58 9.88 1.23 -16.52
C ALA A 58 9.85 1.24 -14.97
N ALA A 59 9.51 0.11 -14.34
CA ALA A 59 9.53 -0.04 -12.89
C ALA A 59 10.93 0.15 -12.31
N ILE A 60 11.93 -0.51 -12.90
CA ILE A 60 13.34 -0.41 -12.49
C ILE A 60 13.86 1.02 -12.63
N LEU A 61 13.58 1.70 -13.75
CA LEU A 61 13.97 3.11 -13.92
C LEU A 61 13.32 4.03 -12.89
N ARG A 62 12.02 3.85 -12.61
CA ARG A 62 11.30 4.66 -11.60
C ARG A 62 11.82 4.42 -10.19
N ALA A 63 12.06 3.16 -9.83
CA ALA A 63 12.64 2.79 -8.55
C ALA A 63 14.03 3.40 -8.37
N ALA A 64 14.92 3.28 -9.37
CA ALA A 64 16.26 3.87 -9.34
C ALA A 64 16.25 5.40 -9.17
N ASN A 65 15.20 6.06 -9.65
CA ASN A 65 15.01 7.50 -9.52
C ASN A 65 14.21 7.92 -8.28
N SER A 66 13.71 6.99 -7.47
CA SER A 66 12.86 7.25 -6.29
C SER A 66 13.60 8.00 -5.18
N ALA A 67 12.85 8.64 -4.27
CA ALA A 67 13.44 9.36 -3.12
C ALA A 67 14.29 8.45 -2.23
N LEU A 68 14.00 7.14 -2.23
CA LEU A 68 14.75 6.13 -1.49
C LEU A 68 16.16 5.90 -2.07
N PHE A 69 16.33 6.03 -3.40
CA PHE A 69 17.57 5.65 -4.09
C PHE A 69 18.29 6.82 -4.78
N ARG A 70 17.63 7.93 -5.09
CA ARG A 70 18.20 9.03 -5.89
C ARG A 70 18.89 10.07 -5.02
N ARG A 71 20.15 10.42 -5.35
CA ARG A 71 20.96 11.40 -4.60
C ARG A 71 21.42 12.64 -5.39
N SER A 72 21.33 12.67 -6.73
CA SER A 72 21.74 13.85 -7.51
C SER A 72 21.13 13.88 -8.92
N GLU A 73 21.69 13.15 -9.88
CA GLU A 73 21.25 13.17 -11.28
C GLU A 73 20.15 12.14 -11.60
N ALA A 74 19.38 12.38 -12.66
CA ALA A 74 18.36 11.44 -13.12
C ALA A 74 19.00 10.28 -13.90
N ILE A 75 18.65 9.04 -13.55
CA ILE A 75 19.09 7.84 -14.24
C ILE A 75 18.16 7.56 -15.42
N THR A 76 18.72 7.50 -16.63
CA THR A 76 17.95 7.38 -17.88
C THR A 76 18.16 6.06 -18.62
N THR A 77 19.09 5.20 -18.19
CA THR A 77 19.38 3.91 -18.84
C THR A 77 19.19 2.74 -17.88
N LEU A 78 18.73 1.60 -18.41
CA LEU A 78 18.48 0.40 -17.62
C LEU A 78 19.77 -0.18 -17.03
N ASP A 79 20.86 -0.19 -17.78
CA ASP A 79 22.13 -0.71 -17.29
C ASP A 79 22.66 0.10 -16.08
N ARG A 80 22.48 1.43 -16.11
CA ARG A 80 22.79 2.30 -14.95
C ARG A 80 21.80 2.08 -13.81
N ALA A 81 20.52 1.90 -14.09
CA ALA A 81 19.51 1.67 -13.06
C ALA A 81 19.74 0.35 -12.32
N VAL A 82 20.00 -0.74 -13.04
CA VAL A 82 20.32 -2.06 -12.48
C VAL A 82 21.62 -1.99 -11.67
N SER A 83 22.65 -1.29 -12.18
CA SER A 83 23.91 -1.10 -11.44
C SER A 83 23.75 -0.26 -10.18
N HIS A 84 22.89 0.76 -10.22
CA HIS A 84 22.63 1.66 -9.09
C HIS A 84 21.80 0.99 -7.99
N LEU A 85 20.78 0.21 -8.36
CA LEU A 85 19.92 -0.52 -7.42
C LEU A 85 20.62 -1.77 -6.85
N GLY A 86 21.40 -2.47 -7.67
CA GLY A 86 21.96 -3.77 -7.34
C GLY A 86 20.98 -4.92 -7.60
N ALA A 87 21.52 -6.14 -7.58
CA ALA A 87 20.80 -7.35 -8.01
C ALA A 87 19.59 -7.70 -7.14
N GLU A 88 19.75 -7.63 -5.82
CA GLU A 88 18.67 -7.93 -4.86
C GLU A 88 17.50 -6.96 -5.04
N GLU A 89 17.77 -5.66 -5.14
CA GLU A 89 16.73 -4.64 -5.25
C GLU A 89 16.03 -4.70 -6.60
N VAL A 90 16.74 -5.04 -7.69
CA VAL A 90 16.12 -5.32 -8.99
C VAL A 90 15.13 -6.48 -8.89
N CYS A 91 15.45 -7.54 -8.15
CA CYS A 91 14.53 -8.66 -7.94
C CYS A 91 13.30 -8.23 -7.14
N ARG A 92 13.48 -7.44 -6.08
CA ARG A 92 12.38 -6.90 -5.25
C ARG A 92 11.44 -6.03 -6.06
N VAL A 93 11.97 -5.05 -6.79
CA VAL A 93 11.18 -4.16 -7.65
C VAL A 93 10.48 -4.97 -8.75
N ALA A 94 11.17 -5.92 -9.39
CA ALA A 94 10.57 -6.71 -10.45
C ALA A 94 9.39 -7.56 -9.94
N LEU A 95 9.53 -8.16 -8.76
CA LEU A 95 8.45 -8.92 -8.13
C LEU A 95 7.29 -8.03 -7.72
N ALA A 96 7.56 -6.94 -6.99
CA ALA A 96 6.55 -5.97 -6.58
C ALA A 96 5.78 -5.41 -7.79
N ALA A 97 6.49 -5.09 -8.87
CA ALA A 97 5.92 -4.62 -10.12
C ALA A 97 5.01 -5.65 -10.79
N SER A 98 5.46 -6.90 -10.87
CA SER A 98 4.70 -7.96 -11.51
C SER A 98 3.41 -8.28 -10.75
N LEU A 99 3.46 -8.28 -9.42
CA LEU A 99 2.26 -8.44 -8.58
C LEU A 99 1.37 -7.21 -8.63
N GLY A 100 1.95 -6.00 -8.71
CA GLY A 100 1.20 -4.75 -8.86
C GLY A 100 0.39 -4.72 -10.16
N LYS A 101 0.93 -5.27 -11.25
CA LYS A 101 0.18 -5.45 -12.52
C LYS A 101 -1.05 -6.34 -12.37
N ILE A 102 -1.06 -7.28 -11.43
CA ILE A 102 -2.24 -8.11 -11.15
C ILE A 102 -3.27 -7.29 -10.38
N ALA A 103 -2.82 -6.53 -9.38
CA ALA A 103 -3.68 -5.64 -8.59
C ALA A 103 -4.30 -4.49 -9.43
N ALA A 104 -3.59 -4.07 -10.48
CA ALA A 104 -3.95 -3.04 -11.45
C ALA A 104 -5.23 -3.26 -12.25
N GLY A 105 -5.81 -4.47 -12.22
CA GLY A 105 -6.98 -4.80 -13.03
C GLY A 105 -8.13 -3.79 -12.84
N HIS A 106 -8.90 -3.55 -13.89
CA HIS A 106 -10.14 -2.78 -13.80
C HIS A 106 -11.22 -3.62 -13.14
N GLY A 107 -12.14 -2.96 -12.44
CA GLY A 107 -13.29 -3.61 -11.85
C GLY A 107 -13.91 -2.81 -10.72
N PRO A 108 -15.10 -3.23 -10.24
CA PRO A 108 -15.85 -2.50 -9.23
C PRO A 108 -15.19 -2.44 -7.85
N LEU A 109 -14.17 -3.27 -7.61
CA LEU A 109 -13.40 -3.35 -6.37
C LEU A 109 -11.90 -3.07 -6.62
N ALA A 110 -11.55 -2.43 -7.74
CA ALA A 110 -10.17 -2.17 -8.13
C ALA A 110 -9.36 -1.43 -7.05
N GLU A 111 -9.99 -0.49 -6.33
CA GLU A 111 -9.28 0.23 -5.27
C GLU A 111 -8.93 -0.67 -4.08
N LEU A 112 -9.82 -1.58 -3.67
CA LEU A 112 -9.51 -2.56 -2.63
C LEU A 112 -8.31 -3.44 -3.03
N ARG A 113 -8.23 -3.85 -4.31
CA ARG A 113 -7.04 -4.59 -4.80
C ARG A 113 -5.76 -3.78 -4.69
N ARG A 114 -5.82 -2.50 -5.09
CA ARG A 114 -4.65 -1.61 -5.05
C ARG A 114 -4.22 -1.35 -3.61
N VAL A 115 -5.17 -1.14 -2.68
CA VAL A 115 -4.91 -1.06 -1.24
C VAL A 115 -4.19 -2.31 -0.75
N ALA A 116 -4.74 -3.50 -1.00
CA ALA A 116 -4.15 -4.77 -0.57
C ALA A 116 -2.72 -4.96 -1.10
N TRP A 117 -2.45 -4.61 -2.36
CA TRP A 117 -1.10 -4.66 -2.91
C TRP A 117 -0.15 -3.64 -2.27
N ARG A 118 -0.61 -2.40 -2.02
CA ARG A 118 0.21 -1.37 -1.35
C ARG A 118 0.56 -1.78 0.08
N GLN A 119 -0.39 -2.37 0.81
CA GLN A 119 -0.16 -2.91 2.14
C GLN A 119 0.89 -4.02 2.11
N ALA A 120 0.72 -5.01 1.24
CA ALA A 120 1.69 -6.10 1.09
C ALA A 120 3.10 -5.60 0.72
N LEU A 121 3.19 -4.59 -0.16
CA LEU A 121 4.47 -3.98 -0.53
C LEU A 121 5.09 -3.17 0.62
N ALA A 122 4.28 -2.45 1.40
CA ALA A 122 4.75 -1.77 2.61
C ALA A 122 5.31 -2.78 3.61
N SER A 123 4.60 -3.88 3.85
CA SER A 123 5.03 -4.98 4.72
C SER A 123 6.35 -5.59 4.23
N ALA A 124 6.51 -5.78 2.92
CA ALA A 124 7.75 -6.28 2.33
C ALA A 124 8.95 -5.36 2.58
N ILE A 125 8.77 -4.05 2.45
CA ILE A 125 9.81 -3.05 2.71
C ILE A 125 10.19 -3.07 4.20
N CYS A 126 9.22 -3.08 5.10
CA CYS A 126 9.44 -3.21 6.55
C CYS A 126 10.19 -4.52 6.88
N ALA A 127 9.80 -5.63 6.25
CA ALA A 127 10.42 -6.94 6.47
C ALA A 127 11.88 -6.97 6.07
N GLY A 128 12.26 -6.30 4.97
CA GLY A 128 13.66 -6.14 4.58
C GLY A 128 14.50 -5.44 5.65
N HIS A 129 13.96 -4.38 6.27
CA HIS A 129 14.63 -3.64 7.34
C HIS A 129 14.75 -4.46 8.63
N LEU A 130 13.67 -5.12 9.05
CA LEU A 130 13.67 -5.98 10.23
C LEU A 130 14.60 -7.17 10.05
N ALA A 131 14.53 -7.87 8.92
CA ALA A 131 15.39 -9.00 8.61
C ALA A 131 16.87 -8.61 8.62
N HIS A 132 17.22 -7.44 8.09
CA HIS A 132 18.60 -6.95 8.14
C HIS A 132 19.09 -6.79 9.59
N ARG A 133 18.27 -6.18 10.46
CA ARG A 133 18.59 -5.99 11.89
C ARG A 133 18.65 -7.32 12.65
N ARG A 134 17.82 -8.28 12.28
CA ARG A 134 17.79 -9.65 12.83
C ARG A 134 18.86 -10.57 12.24
N ARG A 135 19.65 -10.10 11.25
CA ARG A 135 20.63 -10.91 10.51
C ARG A 135 20.02 -12.12 9.80
N MET A 136 18.78 -11.97 9.34
CA MET A 136 18.07 -12.95 8.52
C MET A 136 18.28 -12.67 7.02
N ASN A 137 17.89 -13.62 6.18
CA ASN A 137 17.90 -13.41 4.74
C ASN A 137 16.83 -12.35 4.36
N THR A 138 17.28 -11.15 4.01
CA THR A 138 16.43 -9.98 3.73
C THR A 138 15.55 -10.18 2.51
N GLU A 139 16.04 -10.87 1.48
CA GLU A 139 15.28 -11.18 0.27
C GLU A 139 14.12 -12.14 0.57
N THR A 140 14.39 -13.20 1.34
CA THR A 140 13.37 -14.18 1.72
C THR A 140 12.30 -13.53 2.59
N ALA A 141 12.69 -12.71 3.57
CA ALA A 141 11.75 -11.96 4.39
C ALA A 141 10.89 -10.98 3.57
N PHE A 142 11.51 -10.26 2.63
CA PHE A 142 10.78 -9.38 1.70
C PHE A 142 9.74 -10.15 0.90
N VAL A 143 10.11 -11.30 0.31
CA VAL A 143 9.20 -12.11 -0.51
C VAL A 143 8.07 -12.70 0.34
N CYS A 144 8.37 -13.18 1.55
CA CYS A 144 7.34 -13.70 2.47
C CYS A 144 6.33 -12.61 2.80
N ALA A 145 6.78 -11.43 3.21
CA ALA A 145 5.90 -10.31 3.55
C ALA A 145 5.19 -9.70 2.32
N LEU A 146 5.76 -9.77 1.12
CA LEU A 146 5.06 -9.35 -0.10
C LEU A 146 3.94 -10.31 -0.51
N LEU A 147 4.09 -11.60 -0.20
CA LEU A 147 3.17 -12.66 -0.66
C LEU A 147 2.20 -13.15 0.41
N HIS A 148 2.42 -12.84 1.70
CA HIS A 148 1.60 -13.36 2.82
C HIS A 148 0.11 -13.13 2.60
N ASP A 149 -0.23 -11.93 2.13
CA ASP A 149 -1.59 -11.47 1.86
C ASP A 149 -1.96 -11.40 0.38
N PHE A 150 -1.15 -11.99 -0.50
CA PHE A 150 -1.43 -11.93 -1.93
C PHE A 150 -2.77 -12.60 -2.29
N GLY A 151 -3.25 -13.52 -1.45
CA GLY A 151 -4.60 -14.07 -1.54
C GLY A 151 -5.72 -13.03 -1.48
N LYS A 152 -5.50 -11.85 -0.87
CA LYS A 152 -6.47 -10.74 -0.88
C LYS A 152 -6.67 -10.19 -2.30
N VAL A 153 -5.58 -9.95 -3.04
CA VAL A 153 -5.64 -9.47 -4.44
C VAL A 153 -6.40 -10.47 -5.32
N ILE A 154 -6.14 -11.76 -5.12
CA ILE A 154 -6.82 -12.86 -5.84
C ILE A 154 -8.30 -12.94 -5.46
N GLY A 155 -8.59 -12.90 -4.16
CA GLY A 155 -9.94 -12.95 -3.63
C GLY A 155 -10.80 -11.81 -4.15
N ILE A 156 -10.26 -10.59 -4.20
CA ILE A 156 -11.00 -9.44 -4.72
C ILE A 156 -11.29 -9.60 -6.21
N ALA A 157 -10.34 -10.08 -7.01
CA ALA A 157 -10.60 -10.38 -8.41
C ALA A 157 -11.66 -11.50 -8.59
N ALA A 158 -11.64 -12.52 -7.74
CA ALA A 158 -12.64 -13.58 -7.72
C ALA A 158 -14.04 -13.05 -7.32
N LEU A 159 -14.11 -12.14 -6.35
CA LEU A 159 -15.34 -11.45 -5.95
C LEU A 159 -15.93 -10.62 -7.09
N GLU A 160 -15.10 -9.86 -7.80
CA GLU A 160 -15.57 -9.10 -8.96
C GLU A 160 -16.15 -10.02 -10.05
N GLU A 161 -15.54 -11.18 -10.27
CA GLU A 161 -16.04 -12.18 -11.20
C GLU A 161 -17.38 -12.78 -10.73
N VAL A 162 -17.52 -13.06 -9.43
CA VAL A 162 -18.81 -13.50 -8.85
C VAL A 162 -19.88 -12.44 -9.03
N VAL A 163 -19.59 -11.18 -8.69
CA VAL A 163 -20.53 -10.05 -8.87
C VAL A 163 -20.97 -9.95 -10.32
N ARG A 164 -20.02 -10.06 -11.25
CA ARG A 164 -20.28 -9.99 -12.70
C ARG A 164 -21.11 -11.17 -13.22
N THR A 165 -20.73 -12.40 -12.88
CA THR A 165 -21.36 -13.63 -13.39
C THR A 165 -22.75 -13.87 -12.81
N GLN A 166 -22.94 -13.52 -11.54
CA GLN A 166 -24.23 -13.64 -10.85
C GLN A 166 -25.11 -12.41 -11.03
N ASN A 167 -24.64 -11.40 -11.78
CA ASN A 167 -25.33 -10.13 -12.02
C ASN A 167 -25.83 -9.48 -10.71
N LEU A 168 -24.98 -9.48 -9.69
CA LEU A 168 -25.31 -8.91 -8.39
C LEU A 168 -25.28 -7.38 -8.48
N GLN A 169 -26.36 -6.75 -8.01
CA GLN A 169 -26.55 -5.31 -8.06
C GLN A 169 -26.62 -4.69 -6.66
N GLY A 170 -26.00 -3.53 -6.50
CA GLY A 170 -26.03 -2.71 -5.29
C GLY A 170 -24.69 -2.61 -4.58
N GLN A 171 -24.56 -1.61 -3.71
CA GLN A 171 -23.35 -1.36 -2.94
C GLN A 171 -23.33 -2.16 -1.65
N LEU A 172 -22.13 -2.44 -1.17
CA LEU A 172 -21.85 -3.06 0.12
C LEU A 172 -20.77 -2.22 0.83
N PRO A 173 -20.84 -2.02 2.16
CA PRO A 173 -19.79 -1.34 2.92
C PRO A 173 -18.40 -1.92 2.69
N ALA A 174 -17.36 -1.09 2.78
CA ALA A 174 -15.98 -1.52 2.58
C ALA A 174 -15.58 -2.60 3.59
N GLU A 175 -16.08 -2.51 4.81
CA GLU A 175 -15.82 -3.43 5.92
C GLU A 175 -16.37 -4.83 5.61
N ASP A 176 -17.56 -4.91 5.02
CA ASP A 176 -18.19 -6.18 4.63
C ASP A 176 -17.43 -6.83 3.46
N TRP A 177 -16.96 -6.02 2.49
CA TRP A 177 -16.07 -6.51 1.44
C TRP A 177 -14.76 -7.05 2.01
N SER A 178 -14.14 -6.30 2.92
CA SER A 178 -12.91 -6.70 3.60
C SER A 178 -13.10 -7.99 4.39
N GLN A 179 -14.21 -8.13 5.14
CA GLN A 179 -14.49 -9.34 5.89
C GLN A 179 -14.65 -10.58 5.00
N LEU A 180 -15.34 -10.45 3.86
CA LEU A 180 -15.44 -11.54 2.87
C LEU A 180 -14.06 -11.97 2.35
N ILE A 181 -13.12 -11.04 2.23
CA ILE A 181 -11.74 -11.29 1.80
C ILE A 181 -10.92 -11.91 2.92
N GLU A 182 -11.03 -11.41 4.15
CA GLU A 182 -10.36 -11.99 5.32
C GLU A 182 -10.74 -13.47 5.50
N ASP A 183 -12.01 -13.82 5.26
CA ASP A 183 -12.49 -15.20 5.37
C ASP A 183 -11.85 -16.19 4.37
N ILE A 184 -11.25 -15.72 3.26
CA ILE A 184 -10.83 -16.59 2.15
C ILE A 184 -9.39 -16.39 1.68
N HIS A 185 -8.71 -15.30 2.07
CA HIS A 185 -7.42 -14.94 1.49
C HIS A 185 -6.32 -15.98 1.78
N ILE A 186 -6.33 -16.64 2.93
CA ILE A 186 -5.36 -17.69 3.26
C ILE A 186 -5.49 -18.86 2.29
N ASP A 187 -6.70 -19.39 2.12
CA ASP A 187 -6.97 -20.52 1.23
C ASP A 187 -6.60 -20.20 -0.22
N LEU A 188 -6.96 -19.00 -0.68
CA LEU A 188 -6.61 -18.52 -2.02
C LEU A 188 -5.10 -18.32 -2.19
N GLY A 189 -4.43 -17.76 -1.17
CA GLY A 189 -2.99 -17.56 -1.15
C GLY A 189 -2.25 -18.89 -1.23
N LEU A 190 -2.64 -19.88 -0.43
CA LEU A 190 -2.04 -21.23 -0.43
C LEU A 190 -2.30 -21.97 -1.74
N LEU A 191 -3.53 -21.89 -2.26
CA LEU A 191 -3.90 -22.48 -3.54
C LEU A 191 -3.03 -21.92 -4.67
N MET A 192 -2.87 -20.60 -4.72
CA MET A 192 -2.08 -19.92 -5.73
C MET A 192 -0.58 -20.17 -5.56
N GLY A 193 -0.08 -20.09 -4.33
CA GLY A 193 1.32 -20.40 -4.02
C GLY A 193 1.71 -21.82 -4.41
N SER A 194 0.83 -22.79 -4.15
CA SER A 194 1.03 -24.19 -4.55
C SER A 194 1.04 -24.35 -6.07
N ARG A 195 0.12 -23.69 -6.79
CA ARG A 195 0.08 -23.69 -8.26
C ARG A 195 1.33 -23.07 -8.88
N TRP A 196 1.88 -22.04 -8.25
CA TRP A 196 3.13 -21.40 -8.65
C TRP A 196 4.38 -22.15 -8.17
N LYS A 197 4.22 -23.25 -7.42
CA LYS A 197 5.30 -24.06 -6.84
C LYS A 197 6.26 -23.21 -6.00
N LEU A 198 5.70 -22.31 -5.19
CA LEU A 198 6.49 -21.49 -4.28
C LEU A 198 7.15 -22.36 -3.21
N SER A 199 8.29 -21.89 -2.69
CA SER A 199 9.03 -22.58 -1.63
C SER A 199 8.21 -22.68 -0.34
N GLU A 200 8.46 -23.74 0.43
CA GLU A 200 7.77 -24.03 1.70
C GLU A 200 7.79 -22.87 2.69
N VAL A 201 8.89 -22.12 2.80
CA VAL A 201 8.98 -20.93 3.66
C VAL A 201 7.90 -19.88 3.31
N ILE A 202 7.61 -19.69 2.02
CA ILE A 202 6.59 -18.72 1.57
C ILE A 202 5.20 -19.28 1.86
N LEU A 203 4.95 -20.56 1.56
CA LEU A 203 3.67 -21.21 1.84
C LEU A 203 3.35 -21.23 3.33
N THR A 204 4.36 -21.46 4.18
CA THR A 204 4.21 -21.46 5.64
C THR A 204 3.85 -20.07 6.15
N CYS A 205 4.51 -19.01 5.65
CA CYS A 205 4.17 -17.63 5.98
C CYS A 205 2.74 -17.26 5.55
N ILE A 206 2.33 -17.64 4.34
CA ILE A 206 0.94 -17.43 3.88
C ILE A 206 -0.02 -18.15 4.81
N GLY A 207 0.20 -19.44 5.10
CA GLY A 207 -0.74 -20.27 5.85
C GLY A 207 -0.88 -19.94 7.34
N HIS A 208 0.13 -19.30 7.95
CA HIS A 208 0.19 -19.16 9.41
C HIS A 208 0.33 -17.73 9.92
N HIS A 209 0.39 -16.68 9.09
CA HIS A 209 0.60 -15.33 9.61
C HIS A 209 -0.51 -14.86 10.57
N HIS A 210 -1.77 -15.30 10.43
CA HIS A 210 -2.83 -15.00 11.42
C HIS A 210 -2.83 -15.88 12.67
N ALA A 211 -2.14 -17.02 12.62
CA ALA A 211 -2.08 -17.99 13.73
C ALA A 211 -0.66 -18.56 13.82
N PRO A 212 0.33 -17.70 14.07
CA PRO A 212 1.71 -18.08 13.84
C PRO A 212 2.16 -19.14 14.86
N GLU A 213 1.51 -19.23 16.03
CA GLU A 213 1.72 -20.26 17.05
C GLU A 213 1.44 -21.69 16.56
N LYS A 214 0.72 -21.85 15.45
CA LYS A 214 0.45 -23.15 14.83
C LYS A 214 1.56 -23.60 13.88
N ALA A 215 2.49 -22.72 13.52
CA ALA A 215 3.59 -23.06 12.64
C ALA A 215 4.68 -23.87 13.36
N GLN A 216 5.14 -24.94 12.71
CA GLN A 216 6.22 -25.79 13.23
C GLN A 216 7.61 -25.32 12.76
N ASP A 217 7.69 -24.76 11.55
CA ASP A 217 8.93 -24.33 10.91
C ASP A 217 8.87 -22.87 10.45
N ASN A 218 10.03 -22.29 10.10
CA ASN A 218 10.17 -20.94 9.53
C ASN A 218 9.61 -19.81 10.43
N ARG A 219 9.57 -20.03 11.75
CA ARG A 219 8.93 -19.13 12.70
C ARG A 219 9.51 -17.72 12.69
N ASP A 220 10.80 -17.59 12.44
CA ASP A 220 11.50 -16.31 12.30
C ASP A 220 10.93 -15.45 11.15
N PHE A 221 10.70 -16.04 9.97
CA PHE A 221 10.10 -15.33 8.83
C PHE A 221 8.62 -15.00 9.07
N ILE A 222 7.90 -15.87 9.78
CA ILE A 222 6.51 -15.62 10.16
C ILE A 222 6.45 -14.45 11.15
N ASP A 223 7.31 -14.41 12.16
CA ASP A 223 7.38 -13.33 13.14
C ASP A 223 7.66 -11.98 12.49
N VAL A 224 8.60 -11.94 11.54
CA VAL A 224 8.88 -10.72 10.78
C VAL A 224 7.66 -10.31 9.97
N THR A 225 6.98 -11.26 9.31
CA THR A 225 5.79 -11.00 8.49
C THR A 225 4.65 -10.42 9.34
N VAL A 226 4.34 -11.05 10.48
CA VAL A 226 3.30 -10.59 11.42
C VAL A 226 3.62 -9.22 12.00
N ALA A 227 4.87 -8.99 12.40
CA ALA A 227 5.28 -7.68 12.87
C ALA A 227 5.08 -6.61 11.79
N CYS A 228 5.42 -6.92 10.54
CA CYS A 228 5.30 -5.98 9.43
C CYS A 228 3.84 -5.68 9.05
N ASP A 229 2.97 -6.67 9.09
CA ASP A 229 1.53 -6.47 8.90
C ASP A 229 0.96 -5.55 10.00
N GLY A 230 1.33 -5.79 11.26
CA GLY A 230 0.98 -4.90 12.38
C GLY A 230 1.51 -3.47 12.20
N ILE A 231 2.75 -3.30 11.71
CA ILE A 231 3.32 -1.98 11.42
C ILE A 231 2.50 -1.25 10.37
N VAL A 232 2.16 -1.92 9.27
CA VAL A 232 1.38 -1.32 8.18
C VAL A 232 -0.01 -0.95 8.65
N LYS A 233 -0.65 -1.78 9.46
CA LYS A 233 -1.94 -1.46 10.08
C LYS A 233 -1.86 -0.21 10.96
N LEU A 234 -0.84 -0.11 11.82
CA LEU A 234 -0.62 1.10 12.61
C LEU A 234 -0.34 2.33 11.72
N MET A 235 0.35 2.18 10.59
CA MET A 235 0.56 3.31 9.65
C MET A 235 -0.76 3.79 9.02
N GLU A 236 -1.77 2.93 8.93
CA GLU A 236 -3.10 3.28 8.42
C GLU A 236 -3.96 3.90 9.52
N ASP A 237 -3.94 3.32 10.71
CA ASP A 237 -4.79 3.72 11.84
C ASP A 237 -4.23 4.93 12.60
N CYS A 238 -2.91 5.08 12.66
CA CYS A 238 -2.24 6.13 13.43
C CYS A 238 -1.75 7.26 12.52
N PRO A 239 -2.30 8.48 12.63
CA PRO A 239 -1.78 9.66 11.92
C PRO A 239 -0.34 10.02 12.32
N TYR A 240 0.04 9.62 13.54
CA TYR A 240 1.37 9.84 14.12
C TYR A 240 1.87 8.52 14.69
N LEU A 241 2.96 8.01 14.12
CA LEU A 241 3.62 6.82 14.62
C LEU A 241 4.86 7.23 15.40
N LEU A 242 4.94 6.86 16.67
CA LEU A 242 6.10 7.01 17.53
C LEU A 242 6.80 5.66 17.71
N PRO A 243 8.09 5.64 18.10
CA PRO A 243 8.78 4.39 18.41
C PRO A 243 8.03 3.49 19.40
N HIS A 244 7.41 4.06 20.44
CA HIS A 244 6.65 3.29 21.43
C HIS A 244 5.41 2.61 20.82
N ASP A 245 4.77 3.19 19.80
CA ASP A 245 3.63 2.54 19.14
C ASP A 245 4.08 1.27 18.40
N LEU A 246 5.27 1.30 17.82
CA LEU A 246 5.89 0.14 17.20
C LEU A 246 6.32 -0.92 18.21
N GLU A 247 6.75 -0.52 19.41
CA GLU A 247 7.10 -1.45 20.51
C GLU A 247 5.90 -2.23 21.04
N ALA A 248 4.68 -1.72 20.84
CA ALA A 248 3.45 -2.44 21.18
C ALA A 248 3.19 -3.64 20.25
N ILE A 249 3.88 -3.71 19.11
CA ILE A 249 3.75 -4.81 18.16
C ILE A 249 4.53 -6.03 18.69
N PRO A 250 3.89 -7.20 18.82
CA PRO A 250 4.56 -8.41 19.28
C PRO A 250 5.83 -8.71 18.47
N GLY A 251 6.94 -8.90 19.19
CA GLY A 251 8.22 -9.26 18.60
C GLY A 251 9.03 -8.10 18.01
N VAL A 252 8.58 -6.84 18.10
CA VAL A 252 9.37 -5.66 17.71
C VAL A 252 10.11 -5.12 18.93
N SER A 253 11.45 -5.12 18.90
CA SER A 253 12.27 -4.52 19.97
C SER A 253 12.38 -3.00 19.83
N SER A 254 12.70 -2.29 20.92
CA SER A 254 12.94 -0.83 20.89
C SER A 254 13.97 -0.43 19.83
N ARG A 255 15.06 -1.19 19.70
CA ARG A 255 16.10 -0.91 18.70
C ARG A 255 15.58 -1.05 17.26
N GLU A 256 14.65 -1.96 17.02
CA GLU A 256 14.01 -2.12 15.72
C GLU A 256 13.00 -1.01 15.47
N ALA A 257 12.17 -0.67 16.45
CA ALA A 257 11.23 0.45 16.39
C ALA A 257 11.94 1.76 16.01
N PHE A 258 13.00 2.14 16.75
CA PHE A 258 13.81 3.32 16.41
C PHE A 258 14.41 3.24 15.00
N GLY A 259 14.85 2.05 14.59
CA GLY A 259 15.43 1.85 13.26
C GLY A 259 14.43 1.98 12.12
N LEU A 260 13.18 1.54 12.34
CA LEU A 260 12.11 1.65 11.36
C LEU A 260 11.68 3.10 11.16
N MET A 261 11.76 3.95 12.18
CA MET A 261 11.41 5.37 12.07
C MET A 261 12.21 6.13 11.00
N GLU A 262 13.41 5.66 10.64
CA GLU A 262 14.18 6.23 9.53
C GLU A 262 13.60 5.87 8.15
N ALA A 263 12.98 4.68 8.03
CA ALA A 263 12.50 4.13 6.77
C ALA A 263 11.01 4.41 6.50
N LEU A 264 10.17 4.36 7.55
CA LEU A 264 8.71 4.49 7.42
C LEU A 264 8.24 5.74 6.66
N PRO A 265 8.82 6.95 6.87
CA PRO A 265 8.40 8.14 6.13
C PRO A 265 8.67 8.06 4.62
N LEU A 266 9.58 7.19 4.18
CA LEU A 266 9.95 7.02 2.78
C LEU A 266 9.05 6.02 2.05
N ILE A 267 8.37 5.14 2.78
CA ILE A 267 7.51 4.09 2.21
C ILE A 267 6.39 4.69 1.35
N PRO A 268 5.59 5.67 1.80
CA PRO A 268 4.52 6.23 0.97
C PRO A 268 5.03 6.80 -0.36
N ALA A 269 6.13 7.57 -0.33
CA ALA A 269 6.72 8.15 -1.53
C ALA A 269 7.25 7.09 -2.52
N TYR A 270 7.77 5.98 -1.99
CA TYR A 270 8.19 4.83 -2.79
C TYR A 270 6.97 4.09 -3.40
N LEU A 271 5.94 3.86 -2.60
CA LEU A 271 4.69 3.23 -3.04
C LEU A 271 4.00 4.02 -4.14
N THR A 272 3.89 5.35 -4.03
CA THR A 272 3.26 6.19 -5.07
C THR A 272 3.97 6.01 -6.41
N ARG A 273 5.32 6.07 -6.43
CA ARG A 273 6.08 5.90 -7.68
C ARG A 273 5.95 4.52 -8.32
N LEU A 274 5.75 3.49 -7.51
CA LEU A 274 5.47 2.15 -8.02
C LEU A 274 3.99 1.96 -8.39
N SER A 275 3.07 2.67 -7.73
CA SER A 275 1.64 2.65 -8.05
C SER A 275 1.36 3.35 -9.38
N ASP A 276 2.07 4.44 -9.68
CA ASP A 276 2.03 5.18 -10.95
C ASP A 276 2.52 4.36 -12.16
N MET A 277 2.99 3.13 -11.93
CA MET A 277 3.36 2.20 -13.00
C MET A 277 2.16 1.61 -13.74
N ILE A 278 0.95 1.86 -13.23
CA ILE A 278 -0.28 1.26 -13.71
C ILE A 278 -1.09 2.35 -14.40
N PRO A 279 -1.11 2.40 -15.74
CA PRO A 279 -1.96 3.33 -16.46
C PRO A 279 -3.43 3.02 -16.15
N ASP A 280 -4.18 4.00 -15.68
CA ASP A 280 -5.64 3.95 -15.60
C ASP A 280 -6.20 4.17 -17.01
N THR A 281 -6.15 3.14 -17.86
CA THR A 281 -6.45 3.23 -19.31
C THR A 281 -7.72 2.52 -19.74
N GLY A 282 -8.50 1.98 -18.79
CA GLY A 282 -9.80 1.36 -19.05
C GLY A 282 -10.98 2.29 -18.79
N PRO A 283 -12.20 1.90 -19.23
CA PRO A 283 -13.41 2.64 -18.91
C PRO A 283 -13.65 2.63 -17.40
N ALA A 284 -14.04 3.77 -16.85
CA ALA A 284 -14.42 3.88 -15.44
C ALA A 284 -15.58 2.93 -15.12
N VAL A 285 -15.35 1.94 -14.26
CA VAL A 285 -16.38 1.04 -13.74
C VAL A 285 -16.92 1.64 -12.43
N PRO A 286 -18.24 1.76 -12.24
CA PRO A 286 -18.80 2.21 -10.97
C PRO A 286 -18.36 1.31 -9.81
N SER A 287 -17.82 1.92 -8.75
CA SER A 287 -17.43 1.20 -7.53
C SER A 287 -18.65 0.54 -6.88
N GLN A 288 -18.49 -0.72 -6.45
CA GLN A 288 -19.47 -1.43 -5.62
C GLN A 288 -19.14 -1.34 -4.12
N VAL A 289 -18.05 -0.66 -3.78
CA VAL A 289 -17.73 -0.26 -2.42
C VAL A 289 -18.59 0.95 -2.09
N GLY A 290 -19.47 0.81 -1.10
CA GLY A 290 -20.20 1.94 -0.53
C GLY A 290 -19.20 2.97 -0.03
N LYS A 291 -19.34 4.22 -0.49
CA LYS A 291 -18.47 5.30 -0.02
C LYS A 291 -18.84 5.60 1.44
N PRO A 292 -17.90 5.54 2.38
CA PRO A 292 -18.17 6.06 3.71
C PRO A 292 -18.39 7.59 3.61
N ASP A 293 -19.23 8.13 4.49
CA ASP A 293 -19.51 9.56 4.53
C ASP A 293 -18.23 10.39 4.83
N SER A 294 -17.27 9.78 5.53
CA SER A 294 -15.93 10.29 5.77
C SER A 294 -14.97 9.15 6.15
N LEU A 295 -13.69 9.29 5.78
CA LEU A 295 -12.57 8.45 6.21
C LEU A 295 -11.80 9.07 7.39
N LEU A 296 -12.20 10.25 7.86
CA LEU A 296 -11.64 10.91 9.04
C LEU A 296 -12.44 10.59 10.30
N GLY A 297 -11.87 10.89 11.47
CA GLY A 297 -12.52 10.64 12.76
C GLY A 297 -13.95 11.24 12.87
N PRO A 298 -14.82 10.65 13.70
CA PRO A 298 -16.21 11.10 13.84
C PRO A 298 -16.34 12.47 14.52
N GLU A 299 -15.35 12.87 15.32
CA GLU A 299 -15.31 14.18 15.97
C GLU A 299 -14.94 15.26 14.96
N ARG A 300 -15.96 15.94 14.42
CA ARG A 300 -15.82 16.97 13.40
C ARG A 300 -16.07 18.34 14.00
N ARG A 301 -15.19 19.27 13.71
CA ARG A 301 -15.32 20.69 14.07
C ARG A 301 -15.30 21.56 12.83
N HIS A 302 -16.11 22.61 12.82
CA HIS A 302 -16.20 23.53 11.70
C HIS A 302 -15.43 24.82 12.00
N ALA A 303 -14.73 25.33 11.00
CA ALA A 303 -14.01 26.59 11.09
C ALA A 303 -14.01 27.31 9.73
N GLU A 304 -14.25 28.62 9.76
CA GLU A 304 -14.12 29.49 8.59
C GLU A 304 -12.69 30.05 8.53
N TRP A 305 -11.71 29.17 8.38
CA TRP A 305 -10.30 29.56 8.25
C TRP A 305 -9.84 29.48 6.81
N ASN A 306 -8.90 30.36 6.46
CA ASN A 306 -8.21 30.25 5.18
C ASN A 306 -7.37 28.96 5.17
N ILE A 307 -7.51 28.21 4.09
CA ILE A 307 -6.69 27.04 3.81
C ILE A 307 -6.13 27.12 2.39
N ALA A 308 -4.86 26.79 2.23
CA ALA A 308 -4.22 26.76 0.92
C ALA A 308 -3.38 25.50 0.74
N TRP A 309 -3.47 24.89 -0.44
CA TRP A 309 -2.54 23.86 -0.88
C TRP A 309 -1.21 24.49 -1.29
N VAL A 310 -0.16 24.16 -0.55
CA VAL A 310 1.19 24.71 -0.74
C VAL A 310 1.92 23.97 -1.85
N ARG A 311 2.28 24.70 -2.92
CA ARG A 311 2.97 24.15 -4.10
C ARG A 311 4.18 24.99 -4.47
N SER A 312 5.13 24.39 -5.18
CA SER A 312 6.33 25.08 -5.67
C SER A 312 6.03 26.17 -6.71
N ASN A 313 4.89 26.07 -7.39
CA ASN A 313 4.42 27.03 -8.40
C ASN A 313 3.40 28.05 -7.84
N GLY A 314 3.25 28.12 -6.52
CA GLY A 314 2.33 29.04 -5.84
C GLY A 314 1.19 28.32 -5.13
N ASP A 315 0.75 28.94 -4.04
CA ASP A 315 -0.29 28.37 -3.19
C ASP A 315 -1.65 28.43 -3.88
N THR A 316 -2.44 27.38 -3.69
CA THR A 316 -3.78 27.27 -4.27
C THR A 316 -4.82 27.39 -3.17
N PRO A 317 -5.68 28.42 -3.20
CA PRO A 317 -6.71 28.58 -2.18
C PRO A 317 -7.71 27.43 -2.28
N CYS A 318 -8.07 26.89 -1.13
CA CYS A 318 -9.04 25.83 -0.99
C CYS A 318 -10.07 26.22 0.07
N GLN A 319 -11.18 25.50 0.12
CA GLN A 319 -12.25 25.71 1.09
C GLN A 319 -12.18 24.63 2.15
N LEU A 320 -12.05 25.01 3.42
CA LEU A 320 -12.12 24.08 4.55
C LEU A 320 -13.59 23.70 4.79
N HIS A 321 -13.86 22.41 5.01
CA HIS A 321 -15.18 21.91 5.38
C HIS A 321 -15.27 21.62 6.88
N PHE A 322 -14.37 20.78 7.37
CA PHE A 322 -14.29 20.42 8.78
C PHE A 322 -12.87 19.94 9.15
N LEU A 323 -12.61 19.94 10.44
CA LEU A 323 -11.39 19.48 11.10
C LEU A 323 -11.73 18.28 11.97
N THR A 324 -10.76 17.40 12.16
CA THR A 324 -10.79 16.24 13.05
C THR A 324 -9.48 16.17 13.83
N PRO A 325 -9.39 15.41 14.93
CA PRO A 325 -8.13 15.25 15.65
C PRO A 325 -6.99 14.71 14.77
N ASP A 326 -7.30 13.88 13.76
CA ASP A 326 -6.33 13.23 12.88
C ASP A 326 -6.22 13.88 11.48
N GLY A 327 -7.07 14.83 11.12
CA GLY A 327 -7.13 15.33 9.75
C GLY A 327 -8.07 16.48 9.50
N LEU A 328 -8.31 16.75 8.21
CA LEU A 328 -9.25 17.78 7.78
C LEU A 328 -9.86 17.46 6.41
N SER A 329 -11.05 17.96 6.15
CA SER A 329 -11.72 17.88 4.85
C SER A 329 -11.74 19.24 4.19
N LEU A 330 -11.39 19.29 2.90
CA LEU A 330 -11.29 20.53 2.13
C LEU A 330 -11.75 20.33 0.68
N SER A 331 -12.08 21.41 -0.05
CA SER A 331 -12.29 21.38 -1.49
C SER A 331 -11.35 22.33 -2.22
N CYS A 332 -10.62 21.81 -3.21
CA CYS A 332 -9.75 22.61 -4.08
C CYS A 332 -10.29 22.67 -5.52
N PRO A 333 -9.89 23.69 -6.32
CA PRO A 333 -10.20 23.73 -7.75
C PRO A 333 -9.62 22.53 -8.51
N GLU A 334 -8.38 22.18 -8.20
CA GLU A 334 -7.69 21.00 -8.74
C GLU A 334 -7.71 19.84 -7.74
N PRO A 335 -7.74 18.58 -8.21
CA PRO A 335 -7.71 17.43 -7.32
C PRO A 335 -6.38 17.35 -6.57
N LEU A 336 -6.45 17.12 -5.26
CA LEU A 336 -5.27 16.73 -4.50
C LEU A 336 -4.79 15.36 -5.00
N PRO A 337 -3.47 15.09 -4.95
CA PRO A 337 -2.91 13.83 -5.43
C PRO A 337 -3.44 12.68 -4.56
N ASP A 338 -4.37 11.90 -5.10
CA ASP A 338 -5.03 10.81 -4.39
C ASP A 338 -4.02 9.75 -3.92
N GLY A 339 -4.12 9.32 -2.67
CA GLY A 339 -3.12 8.48 -2.00
C GLY A 339 -1.73 9.11 -1.81
N GLY A 340 -1.52 10.34 -2.28
CA GLY A 340 -0.29 11.10 -2.19
C GLY A 340 -0.22 11.98 -0.94
N VAL A 341 0.78 12.86 -0.93
CA VAL A 341 1.02 13.83 0.13
C VAL A 341 0.61 15.22 -0.33
N ALA A 342 -0.16 15.93 0.50
CA ALA A 342 -0.44 17.34 0.35
C ALA A 342 0.21 18.14 1.49
N ARG A 343 0.78 19.30 1.15
CA ARG A 343 1.17 20.32 2.13
C ARG A 343 0.09 21.39 2.18
N LEU A 344 -0.40 21.69 3.36
CA LEU A 344 -1.53 22.59 3.57
C LEU A 344 -1.12 23.67 4.56
N ARG A 345 -1.48 24.92 4.27
CA ARG A 345 -1.41 26.00 5.26
C ARG A 345 -2.81 26.26 5.79
N VAL A 346 -2.98 26.18 7.10
CA VAL A 346 -4.27 26.31 7.78
C VAL A 346 -4.21 27.51 8.74
N GLY A 347 -5.17 28.44 8.60
CA GLY A 347 -5.31 29.62 9.45
C GLY A 347 -4.70 30.90 8.87
N ASP A 348 -4.86 31.99 9.61
CA ASP A 348 -4.51 33.35 9.18
C ASP A 348 -3.37 33.99 9.99
N GLY A 349 -2.56 34.81 9.31
CA GLY A 349 -1.53 35.66 9.92
C GLY A 349 -0.45 34.88 10.70
N ALA A 350 -0.05 35.41 11.87
CA ALA A 350 0.98 34.83 12.72
C ALA A 350 0.57 33.51 13.43
N GLY A 351 -0.70 33.08 13.28
CA GLY A 351 -1.25 31.85 13.84
C GLY A 351 -1.41 30.72 12.81
N ALA A 352 -1.04 30.95 11.55
CA ALA A 352 -1.13 29.94 10.49
C ALA A 352 -0.12 28.80 10.72
N VAL A 353 -0.58 27.57 10.53
CA VAL A 353 0.23 26.36 10.67
C VAL A 353 0.36 25.69 9.30
N GLU A 354 1.58 25.38 8.90
CA GLU A 354 1.83 24.51 7.75
C GLU A 354 1.86 23.06 8.23
N VAL A 355 0.96 22.25 7.68
CA VAL A 355 0.80 20.83 7.97
C VAL A 355 0.99 20.03 6.70
N SER A 356 1.44 18.78 6.84
CA SER A 356 1.45 17.83 5.74
C SER A 356 0.45 16.73 6.04
N GLY A 357 -0.09 16.10 5.01
CA GLY A 357 -1.03 15.01 5.22
C GLY A 357 -1.18 14.13 4.00
N ARG A 358 -1.58 12.89 4.27
CA ARG A 358 -1.93 11.90 3.25
C ARG A 358 -3.35 12.16 2.79
N VAL A 359 -3.52 12.24 1.48
CA VAL A 359 -4.84 12.37 0.85
C VAL A 359 -5.51 11.00 0.90
N LEU A 360 -6.61 10.88 1.65
CA LEU A 360 -7.34 9.64 1.86
C LEU A 360 -8.42 9.41 0.81
N LEU A 361 -9.03 10.50 0.34
CA LEU A 361 -10.13 10.47 -0.62
C LEU A 361 -10.12 11.78 -1.38
N THR A 362 -10.31 11.70 -2.70
CA THR A 362 -10.64 12.85 -3.55
C THR A 362 -11.87 12.53 -4.38
N ALA A 363 -12.95 13.28 -4.20
CA ALA A 363 -14.20 13.16 -4.93
C ALA A 363 -14.56 14.47 -5.64
N ARG A 364 -15.06 14.38 -6.86
CA ARG A 364 -15.56 15.55 -7.59
C ARG A 364 -16.93 15.96 -7.06
N GLU A 365 -17.05 17.20 -6.63
CA GLU A 365 -18.30 17.84 -6.20
C GLU A 365 -18.50 19.11 -7.04
N GLN A 366 -19.40 19.04 -8.02
CA GLN A 366 -19.65 20.12 -8.99
C GLN A 366 -18.35 20.57 -9.70
N ASP A 367 -17.93 21.82 -9.46
CA ASP A 367 -16.75 22.48 -10.04
C ASP A 367 -15.49 22.37 -9.15
N LYS A 368 -15.56 21.62 -8.03
CA LYS A 368 -14.46 21.46 -7.07
C LYS A 368 -14.18 19.97 -6.80
N HIS A 369 -13.02 19.72 -6.19
CA HIS A 369 -12.59 18.40 -5.75
C HIS A 369 -12.53 18.36 -4.22
N ARG A 370 -13.52 17.72 -3.59
CA ARG A 370 -13.54 17.47 -2.15
C ARG A 370 -12.51 16.42 -1.83
N SER A 371 -11.60 16.75 -0.92
CA SER A 371 -10.54 15.88 -0.46
C SER A 371 -10.58 15.74 1.06
N GLU A 372 -10.25 14.56 1.56
CA GLU A 372 -10.00 14.33 2.97
C GLU A 372 -8.53 14.02 3.17
N VAL A 373 -7.89 14.73 4.10
CA VAL A 373 -6.46 14.69 4.32
C VAL A 373 -6.20 14.33 5.78
N ARG A 374 -5.60 13.17 6.02
CA ARG A 374 -5.10 12.76 7.33
C ARG A 374 -3.71 13.31 7.52
N LEU A 375 -3.50 14.10 8.57
CA LEU A 375 -2.27 14.83 8.77
C LEU A 375 -1.15 13.92 9.29
N PHE A 376 0.07 14.17 8.81
CA PHE A 376 1.31 13.71 9.42
C PHE A 376 2.20 14.94 9.64
N VAL A 377 2.71 15.10 10.85
CA VAL A 377 3.38 16.35 11.24
C VAL A 377 4.88 16.21 11.03
N ILE A 378 5.46 17.13 10.25
CA ILE A 378 6.91 17.27 10.01
C ILE A 378 7.57 17.86 11.28
N PRO A 379 8.84 17.51 11.61
CA PRO A 379 9.51 18.05 12.81
C PRO A 379 9.52 19.59 12.84
N GLY A 380 9.00 20.18 13.91
CA GLY A 380 9.00 21.64 14.17
C GLY A 380 7.61 22.21 14.48
N VAL A 381 6.55 21.56 14.00
CA VAL A 381 5.19 21.70 14.50
C VAL A 381 4.95 20.44 15.34
N GLY A 382 4.39 20.53 16.54
CA GLY A 382 4.13 19.35 17.37
C GLY A 382 2.69 18.87 17.21
N LYS A 383 2.37 17.64 17.65
CA LYS A 383 0.98 17.20 17.89
C LYS A 383 0.21 18.26 18.68
N ALA A 384 0.84 18.83 19.70
CA ALA A 384 0.30 19.91 20.51
C ALA A 384 -0.09 21.18 19.72
N SER A 385 0.61 21.48 18.63
CA SER A 385 0.27 22.63 17.77
C SER A 385 -0.98 22.35 16.93
N TRP A 386 -1.13 21.13 16.40
CA TRP A 386 -2.36 20.73 15.70
C TRP A 386 -3.53 20.58 16.67
N GLU A 387 -3.32 19.97 17.84
CA GLU A 387 -4.32 19.91 18.91
C GLU A 387 -4.76 21.32 19.30
N ALA A 388 -3.85 22.28 19.43
CA ALA A 388 -4.20 23.67 19.68
C ALA A 388 -5.00 24.30 18.53
N VAL A 389 -4.71 23.96 17.27
CA VAL A 389 -5.51 24.37 16.11
C VAL A 389 -6.91 23.75 16.21
N TYR A 390 -7.02 22.43 16.35
CA TYR A 390 -8.29 21.72 16.47
C TYR A 390 -9.14 22.20 17.68
N GLN A 391 -8.50 22.52 18.80
CA GLN A 391 -9.19 23.05 19.99
C GLN A 391 -9.70 24.49 19.83
N ARG A 392 -9.17 25.26 18.86
CA ARG A 392 -9.68 26.60 18.53
C ARG A 392 -10.82 26.57 17.52
N ALA A 393 -11.07 25.45 16.85
CA ALA A 393 -12.20 25.30 15.95
C ALA A 393 -13.49 25.19 16.78
N ALA A 394 -14.58 25.79 16.29
CA ALA A 394 -15.86 25.73 16.97
C ALA A 394 -16.50 24.33 16.79
N ASP A 395 -17.26 23.91 17.80
CA ASP A 395 -18.09 22.69 17.75
C ASP A 395 -19.23 22.84 16.72
#